data_AF-H7FUY4-F1
#
_entry.id   AF-H7FUY4-F1
#
_cell.length_a   1.000
_cell.length_b   1.000
_cell.length_c   1.000
_cell.angle_alpha   90.00
_cell.angle_beta   90.00
_cell.angle_gamma   90.00
#
_symmetry.space_group_name_H-M   'P 1'
#
loop_
_entity.id
_entity.type
_entity.pdbx_description
1 polymer ?
#
loop_
_entity_poly.entity_id
_entity_poly.type
_entity_poly.pdbx_seq_one_letter_code
_entity_poly.pdbx_strand_id
1 'polypeptide(L)'
;MLYLFNKYGELFELYLHSLIAKEASRFKKILVSNIHSNLKLEEIAFLCNMSISTFKRNFISECNTSLGKWMQDKRLQKAKETLEEGKLRPSDIYLDLGYNNLPNFSTAFKNKFGKSPK
;
A
#
# COMPACT_ATOMS: atom_id res chain seq x y z
N MET A 1 -6.23 -0.73 -20.83
CA MET A 1 -7.39 -0.32 -20.00
C MET A 1 -8.18 -1.52 -19.46
N LEU A 2 -8.55 -2.52 -20.28
CA LEU A 2 -9.29 -3.70 -19.80
C LEU A 2 -8.58 -4.51 -18.69
N TYR A 3 -7.25 -4.65 -18.72
CA TYR A 3 -6.52 -5.38 -17.66
C TYR A 3 -6.74 -4.80 -16.26
N LEU A 4 -6.72 -3.47 -16.12
CA LEU A 4 -6.87 -2.81 -14.83
C LEU A 4 -8.33 -2.81 -14.37
N PHE A 5 -9.28 -2.63 -15.27
CA PHE A 5 -10.70 -2.76 -14.93
C PHE A 5 -11.02 -4.18 -14.45
N ASN A 6 -10.51 -5.21 -15.13
CA ASN A 6 -10.75 -6.60 -14.76
C ASN A 6 -10.00 -7.01 -13.48
N LYS A 7 -8.86 -6.38 -13.18
CA LYS A 7 -8.07 -6.64 -11.97
C LYS A 7 -8.53 -5.85 -10.73
N TYR A 8 -9.13 -4.67 -10.92
CA TYR A 8 -9.41 -3.72 -9.83
C TYR A 8 -10.87 -3.25 -9.73
N GLY A 9 -11.73 -3.54 -10.72
CA GLY A 9 -13.18 -3.29 -10.66
C GLY A 9 -13.55 -1.84 -10.32
N GLU A 10 -14.43 -1.66 -9.34
CA GLU A 10 -14.91 -0.35 -8.85
C GLU A 10 -13.78 0.61 -8.47
N LEU A 11 -12.61 0.13 -8.05
CA LEU A 11 -11.47 0.98 -7.72
C LEU A 11 -10.93 1.73 -8.95
N PHE A 12 -10.96 1.09 -10.11
CA PHE A 12 -10.58 1.73 -11.37
C PHE A 12 -11.62 2.74 -11.83
N GLU A 13 -12.89 2.49 -11.55
CA GLU A 13 -14.00 3.40 -11.86
C GLU A 13 -13.96 4.67 -10.98
N LEU A 14 -13.76 4.51 -9.67
CA LEU A 14 -13.54 5.63 -8.74
C LEU A 14 -12.31 6.46 -9.14
N TYR A 15 -11.26 5.78 -9.62
CA TYR A 15 -10.10 6.45 -10.19
C TYR A 15 -10.48 7.28 -11.43
N LEU A 16 -11.20 6.72 -12.41
CA LEU A 16 -11.65 7.44 -13.60
C LEU A 16 -12.52 8.66 -13.26
N HIS A 17 -13.46 8.51 -12.32
CA HIS A 17 -14.28 9.64 -11.85
C HIS A 17 -13.44 10.73 -11.18
N SER A 18 -12.39 10.35 -10.45
CA SER A 18 -11.45 11.31 -9.86
C SER A 18 -10.59 12.07 -10.89
N LEU A 19 -10.43 11.54 -12.11
CA LEU A 19 -9.71 12.23 -13.20
C LEU A 19 -10.48 13.44 -13.73
N ILE A 20 -11.80 13.40 -13.60
CA ILE A 20 -12.71 14.44 -14.09
C ILE A 20 -12.79 15.59 -13.08
N ALA A 21 -12.52 15.34 -11.79
CA ALA A 21 -12.53 16.34 -10.72
C ALA A 21 -11.14 16.97 -10.50
N LYS A 22 -11.03 18.27 -10.78
CA LYS A 22 -9.78 19.06 -10.80
C LYS A 22 -9.00 19.06 -9.47
N GLU A 23 -7.75 18.59 -9.57
CA GLU A 23 -6.48 18.90 -8.87
C GLU A 23 -6.37 19.12 -7.34
N ALA A 24 -5.23 18.66 -6.81
CA ALA A 24 -4.69 18.74 -5.43
C ALA A 24 -5.03 17.59 -4.46
N SER A 25 -6.25 17.07 -4.40
CA SER A 25 -6.59 15.93 -3.51
C SER A 25 -6.29 14.54 -4.12
N ARG A 26 -5.91 14.49 -5.40
CA ARG A 26 -5.83 13.29 -6.25
C ARG A 26 -4.80 12.26 -5.79
N PHE A 27 -3.59 12.71 -5.45
CA PHE A 27 -2.50 11.83 -5.01
C PHE A 27 -2.85 11.12 -3.70
N LYS A 28 -3.26 11.89 -2.69
CA LYS A 28 -3.58 11.36 -1.35
C LYS A 28 -4.81 10.46 -1.36
N LYS A 29 -5.84 10.77 -2.14
CA LYS A 29 -7.03 9.91 -2.30
C LYS A 29 -6.71 8.59 -2.96
N ILE A 30 -6.05 8.61 -4.12
CA ILE A 30 -5.67 7.38 -4.83
C ILE A 30 -4.74 6.54 -3.94
N LEU A 31 -3.78 7.19 -3.29
CA LEU A 31 -2.84 6.50 -2.41
C LEU A 31 -3.54 5.84 -1.20
N VAL A 32 -4.47 6.54 -0.54
CA VAL A 32 -5.21 6.01 0.63
C VAL A 32 -6.21 4.94 0.23
N SER A 33 -6.97 5.14 -0.84
CA SER A 33 -7.97 4.17 -1.32
C SER A 33 -7.32 2.88 -1.84
N ASN A 34 -6.09 2.96 -2.35
CA ASN A 34 -5.40 1.81 -2.94
C ASN A 34 -4.29 1.21 -2.07
N ILE A 35 -4.09 1.73 -0.86
CA ILE A 35 -3.04 1.28 0.08
C ILE A 35 -3.22 -0.17 0.54
N HIS A 36 -4.47 -0.62 0.56
CA HIS A 36 -4.87 -1.96 1.00
C HIS A 36 -4.88 -2.95 -0.16
N SER A 37 -4.80 -2.45 -1.39
CA SER A 37 -4.58 -3.26 -2.58
C SER A 37 -3.08 -3.48 -2.72
N ASN A 38 -2.64 -4.68 -3.10
CA ASN A 38 -1.23 -5.01 -3.31
C ASN A 38 -0.67 -4.35 -4.60
N LEU A 39 -0.96 -3.06 -4.81
CA LEU A 39 -0.56 -2.31 -5.98
C LEU A 39 0.94 -2.13 -6.02
N LYS A 40 1.50 -2.36 -7.20
CA LYS A 40 2.89 -2.05 -7.47
C LYS A 40 3.05 -0.55 -7.69
N LEU A 41 4.24 -0.05 -7.40
CA LEU A 41 4.62 1.35 -7.58
C LEU A 41 4.33 1.86 -9.01
N GLU A 42 4.60 1.01 -10.00
CA GLU A 42 4.37 1.28 -11.41
C GLU A 42 2.88 1.53 -11.69
N GLU A 43 2.00 0.76 -11.05
CA GLU A 43 0.56 0.86 -11.21
C GLU A 43 0.05 2.17 -10.58
N ILE A 44 0.57 2.57 -9.42
CA ILE A 44 0.18 3.83 -8.77
C ILE A 44 0.70 5.04 -9.56
N ALA A 45 1.93 4.99 -10.06
CA ALA A 45 2.47 6.05 -10.92
C ALA A 45 1.64 6.21 -12.21
N PHE A 46 1.24 5.09 -12.82
CA PHE A 46 0.35 5.07 -13.97
C PHE A 46 -1.03 5.68 -13.66
N LEU A 47 -1.65 5.32 -12.53
CA LEU A 47 -2.89 5.95 -12.07
C LEU A 47 -2.70 7.45 -11.76
N CYS A 48 -1.54 7.89 -11.33
CA CYS A 48 -1.30 9.32 -11.16
C CYS A 48 -1.05 10.07 -12.49
N ASN A 49 -1.06 9.39 -13.64
CA ASN A 49 -0.60 9.90 -14.93
C ASN A 49 0.81 10.49 -14.85
N MET A 50 1.68 9.83 -14.09
CA MET A 50 3.04 10.26 -13.82
C MET A 50 4.03 9.18 -14.25
N SER A 51 5.22 9.62 -14.66
CA SER A 51 6.35 8.72 -14.67
C SER A 51 6.64 8.24 -13.24
N ILE A 52 7.22 7.05 -13.10
CA ILE A 52 7.64 6.50 -11.80
C ILE A 52 8.56 7.47 -11.06
N SER A 53 9.47 8.12 -11.78
CA SER A 53 10.43 9.08 -11.22
C SER A 53 9.75 10.34 -10.70
N THR A 54 8.76 10.86 -11.43
CA THR A 54 7.95 12.00 -10.98
C THR A 54 7.12 11.63 -9.75
N PHE A 55 6.48 10.46 -9.79
CA PHE A 55 5.68 9.95 -8.68
C PHE A 55 6.53 9.80 -7.41
N LYS A 56 7.70 9.16 -7.48
CA LYS A 56 8.59 8.97 -6.32
C LYS A 56 8.98 10.30 -5.69
N ARG A 57 9.32 11.30 -6.52
CA ARG A 57 9.75 12.63 -6.05
C ARG A 57 8.61 13.35 -5.33
N ASN A 58 7.43 13.38 -5.93
CA ASN A 58 6.24 13.98 -5.32
C ASN A 58 5.84 13.25 -4.03
N PHE A 59 5.90 11.91 -4.04
CA PHE A 59 5.62 11.11 -2.86
C PHE A 59 6.54 11.44 -1.69
N ILE A 60 7.85 11.51 -1.93
CA ILE A 60 8.81 11.87 -0.88
C ILE A 60 8.57 13.29 -0.38
N SER A 61 8.29 14.24 -1.29
CA SER A 61 8.00 15.63 -0.93
C SER A 61 6.74 15.78 -0.07
N GLU A 62 5.71 14.95 -0.28
CA GLU A 62 4.46 15.02 0.48
C GLU A 62 4.46 14.18 1.75
N CYS A 63 5.13 13.02 1.73
CA CYS A 63 5.07 12.01 2.81
C CYS A 63 6.36 11.95 3.66
N ASN A 64 7.42 12.69 3.30
CA ASN A 64 8.73 12.66 3.94
C ASN A 64 9.35 11.25 4.08
N THR A 65 8.93 10.31 3.23
CA THR A 65 9.39 8.93 3.25
C THR A 65 9.24 8.32 1.86
N SER A 66 9.91 7.20 1.59
CA SER A 66 9.74 6.49 0.33
C SER A 66 8.43 5.69 0.33
N LEU A 67 7.81 5.55 -0.84
CA LEU A 67 6.58 4.74 -0.99
C LEU A 67 6.76 3.31 -0.47
N GLY A 68 7.90 2.67 -0.77
CA GLY A 68 8.18 1.31 -0.31
C GLY A 68 8.20 1.19 1.22
N LYS A 69 8.87 2.14 1.90
CA LYS A 69 8.89 2.18 3.37
C LYS A 69 7.51 2.47 3.93
N TRP A 70 6.76 3.37 3.30
CA TRP A 70 5.40 3.70 3.72
C TRP A 70 4.42 2.53 3.56
N MET A 71 4.48 1.80 2.43
CA MET A 71 3.69 0.59 2.22
C MET A 71 4.05 -0.50 3.24
N GLN A 72 5.36 -0.69 3.49
CA GLN A 72 5.83 -1.63 4.51
C GLN A 72 5.26 -1.26 5.88
N ASP A 73 5.35 0.01 6.28
CA ASP A 73 4.80 0.48 7.54
C ASP A 73 3.29 0.22 7.66
N LYS A 74 2.56 0.38 6.56
CA LYS A 74 1.10 0.17 6.52
C LYS A 74 0.72 -1.30 6.58
N ARG A 75 1.47 -2.18 5.93
CA ARG A 75 1.33 -3.63 6.05
C ARG A 75 1.60 -4.09 7.48
N LEU A 76 2.67 -3.58 8.10
CA LEU A 76 3.00 -3.89 9.49
C LEU A 76 1.93 -3.38 10.46
N GLN A 77 1.36 -2.20 10.21
CA GLN A 77 0.26 -1.66 11.01
C GLN A 77 -1.01 -2.53 10.90
N LYS A 78 -1.39 -2.94 9.69
CA LYS A 78 -2.49 -3.88 9.45
C LYS A 78 -2.24 -5.23 10.17
N ALA A 79 -1.00 -5.70 10.13
CA ALA A 79 -0.60 -6.92 10.83
C ALA A 79 -0.81 -6.79 12.34
N LYS A 80 -0.39 -5.66 12.92
CA LYS A 80 -0.56 -5.38 14.34
C LYS A 80 -2.04 -5.40 14.74
N GLU A 81 -2.88 -4.68 14.01
CA GLU A 81 -4.34 -4.65 14.24
C GLU A 81 -4.94 -6.06 14.19
N THR A 82 -4.55 -6.86 13.19
CA THR A 82 -5.04 -8.23 13.00
C THR A 82 -4.60 -9.18 14.11
N LEU A 83 -3.35 -9.05 14.59
CA LEU A 83 -2.81 -9.85 15.68
C LEU A 83 -3.40 -9.43 17.04
N GLU A 84 -3.68 -8.14 17.23
CA GLU A 84 -4.34 -7.62 18.44
C GLU A 84 -5.80 -8.12 18.57
N GLU A 85 -6.48 -8.39 17.45
CA GLU A 85 -7.79 -9.06 17.47
C GLU A 85 -7.72 -10.53 17.94
N GLY A 86 -6.53 -11.14 17.97
CA GLY A 86 -6.31 -12.49 18.51
C GLY A 86 -6.87 -13.65 17.68
N LYS A 87 -7.35 -13.40 16.46
CA LYS A 87 -8.00 -14.41 15.61
C LYS A 87 -7.04 -15.19 14.71
N LEU A 88 -5.90 -14.59 14.36
CA LEU A 88 -4.96 -15.13 13.37
C LEU A 88 -3.54 -15.06 13.92
N ARG A 89 -2.71 -16.03 13.56
CA ARG A 89 -1.30 -16.07 13.98
C ARG A 89 -0.41 -15.38 12.94
N PRO A 90 0.81 -14.97 13.31
CA PRO A 90 1.80 -14.45 12.37
C PRO A 90 2.05 -15.35 11.15
N SER A 91 2.02 -16.68 11.35
CA SER A 91 2.15 -17.68 10.29
C SER A 91 1.00 -17.67 9.28
N ASP A 92 -0.16 -17.17 9.69
CA ASP A 92 -1.38 -17.23 8.89
C ASP A 92 -1.55 -15.97 8.01
N ILE A 93 -0.90 -14.85 8.38
CA ILE A 93 -1.09 -13.54 7.72
C ILE A 93 0.10 -13.03 6.91
N TYR A 94 1.31 -13.59 7.09
CA TYR A 94 2.53 -12.99 6.52
C TYR A 94 2.52 -12.94 4.97
N LEU A 95 1.96 -13.95 4.31
CA LEU A 95 1.82 -14.01 2.85
C LEU A 95 0.85 -12.93 2.34
N ASP A 96 -0.29 -12.79 3.01
CA ASP A 96 -1.33 -11.83 2.64
C ASP A 96 -0.86 -10.38 2.80
N LEU A 97 0.06 -10.15 3.74
CA LEU A 97 0.73 -8.87 3.93
C LEU A 97 1.88 -8.63 2.93
N GLY A 98 2.09 -9.58 2.01
CA GLY A 98 3.07 -9.50 0.93
C GLY A 98 4.51 -9.74 1.38
N TYR A 99 4.73 -10.56 2.42
CA TYR A 99 6.04 -11.06 2.79
C TYR A 99 6.26 -12.47 2.25
N ASN A 100 7.44 -12.72 1.68
CA ASN A 100 7.77 -14.02 1.08
C ASN A 100 8.00 -15.13 2.11
N ASN A 101 8.35 -14.78 3.35
CA ASN A 101 8.57 -15.73 4.42
C ASN A 101 8.32 -15.11 5.80
N LEU A 102 7.98 -15.97 6.76
CA LEU A 102 7.69 -15.59 8.14
C LEU A 102 8.89 -14.92 8.88
N PRO A 103 10.15 -15.36 8.69
CA PRO A 103 11.31 -14.70 9.32
C PRO A 103 11.48 -13.24 8.89
N ASN A 104 11.28 -12.93 7.61
CA ASN A 104 11.37 -11.55 7.09
C ASN A 104 10.25 -10.69 7.67
N PHE A 105 9.02 -11.21 7.71
CA PHE A 105 7.90 -10.54 8.38
C PHE A 105 8.20 -10.27 9.86
N SER A 106 8.67 -11.28 10.59
CA SER A 106 8.93 -11.20 12.02
C SER A 106 10.03 -10.19 12.35
N THR A 107 11.09 -10.16 11.53
CA THR A 107 12.17 -9.17 11.63
C THR A 107 11.66 -7.76 11.37
N ALA A 108 10.89 -7.56 10.29
CA ALA A 108 10.32 -6.25 9.95
C ALA A 108 9.35 -5.75 11.04
N PHE A 109 8.50 -6.63 11.56
CA PHE A 109 7.55 -6.32 12.62
C PHE A 109 8.27 -5.93 13.92
N LYS A 110 9.28 -6.72 14.31
CA LYS A 110 10.12 -6.40 15.48
C LYS A 110 10.86 -5.08 15.32
N ASN A 111 11.42 -4.81 14.14
CA ASN A 111 12.11 -3.54 13.87
C ASN A 111 11.17 -2.33 13.97
N LYS A 112 9.88 -2.50 13.62
CA LYS A 112 8.90 -1.42 13.68
C LYS A 112 8.30 -1.20 15.07
N PHE A 113 7.96 -2.28 15.78
CA PHE A 113 7.19 -2.22 17.02
C PHE A 113 7.97 -2.62 18.27
N GLY A 114 9.25 -2.98 18.14
CA GLY A 114 10.13 -3.36 19.24
C GLY A 114 9.86 -4.75 19.83
N LYS A 115 8.80 -5.44 19.38
CA LYS A 115 8.39 -6.76 19.86
C LYS A 115 8.13 -7.69 18.68
N SER A 116 8.46 -8.97 18.83
CA SER A 116 8.11 -9.98 17.83
C SER A 116 6.58 -10.13 17.74
N PRO A 117 6.04 -10.40 16.55
CA PRO A 117 4.62 -10.68 16.38
C PRO A 117 4.30 -11.97 17.15
N LYS A 118 3.30 -11.93 18.06
CA LYS A 118 2.84 -13.06 18.86
C LYS A 118 1.44 -13.46 18.43
#